data_AF-A0A497SYC6-F1
#
_entry.id   AF-A0A497SYC6-F1
#
_cell.length_a   1.000
_cell.length_b   1.000
_cell.length_c   1.000
_cell.angle_alpha   90.00
_cell.angle_beta   90.00
_cell.angle_gamma   90.00
#
_symmetry.space_group_name_H-M   'P 1'
#
loop_
_entity.id
_entity.type
_entity.pdbx_description
1 polymer ?
#
loop_
_entity_poly.entity_id
_entity_poly.type
_entity_poly.pdbx_seq_one_letter_code
_entity_poly.pdbx_strand_id
1 'polypeptide(L)'
;MESLKVETKLVNVRRTKVIAESKIKTDKLDALSIAQCLRTGFIAEAYAPKPEIRKIRDIVRHMLSLKREVKRIKNKIHSILLKNGIKHGFTDLFGKAGTEF
;
A
#
# COMPACT_ATOMS: atom_id res chain seq x y z
N MET A 1 11.89 -15.99 1.26
CA MET A 1 11.97 -16.32 -0.19
C MET A 1 13.34 -16.04 -0.75
N GLU A 2 13.93 -14.84 -0.57
CA GLU A 2 15.38 -14.63 -0.79
C GLU A 2 16.24 -15.52 0.11
N SER A 3 15.71 -15.91 1.28
CA SER A 3 16.28 -16.93 2.15
C SER A 3 16.38 -18.34 1.53
N LEU A 4 15.62 -18.64 0.47
CA LEU A 4 15.63 -19.95 -0.20
C LEU A 4 16.52 -20.00 -1.45
N LYS A 5 17.18 -18.89 -1.84
CA LYS A 5 17.99 -18.79 -3.09
C LYS A 5 17.25 -19.28 -4.37
N VAL A 6 15.92 -19.22 -4.39
CA VAL A 6 15.13 -19.57 -5.58
C VAL A 6 14.95 -18.31 -6.43
N GLU A 7 15.26 -18.41 -7.73
CA GLU A 7 14.96 -17.35 -8.68
C GLU A 7 13.45 -17.16 -8.79
N THR A 8 12.98 -15.95 -8.51
CA THR A 8 11.54 -15.64 -8.51
C THR A 8 11.27 -14.46 -9.42
N LYS A 9 10.24 -14.62 -10.26
CA LYS A 9 9.75 -13.55 -11.12
C LYS A 9 8.42 -13.04 -10.58
N LEU A 10 8.36 -11.74 -10.31
CA LEU A 10 7.11 -11.09 -9.90
C LEU A 10 6.25 -10.84 -11.15
N VAL A 11 4.96 -11.16 -11.08
CA VAL A 11 4.05 -11.05 -12.23
C VAL A 11 2.95 -10.05 -11.95
N ASN A 12 2.65 -9.19 -12.92
CA ASN A 12 1.46 -8.37 -12.89
C ASN A 12 0.27 -9.17 -13.40
N VAL A 13 -0.50 -9.74 -12.47
CA VAL A 13 -1.66 -10.60 -12.77
C VAL A 13 -2.68 -9.92 -13.67
N ARG A 14 -2.90 -8.60 -13.52
CA ARG A 14 -3.86 -7.85 -14.35
C ARG A 14 -3.42 -7.69 -15.81
N ARG A 15 -2.11 -7.76 -16.07
CA ARG A 15 -1.56 -7.65 -17.42
C ARG A 15 -1.34 -9.02 -18.06
N THR A 16 -1.38 -10.11 -17.30
CA THR A 16 -1.30 -11.48 -17.79
C THR A 16 -2.71 -11.99 -18.13
N LYS A 17 -3.15 -11.77 -19.38
CA LYS A 17 -4.51 -12.08 -19.85
C LYS A 17 -4.97 -13.51 -19.55
N VAL A 18 -4.08 -14.50 -19.69
CA VAL A 18 -4.37 -15.92 -19.43
C VAL A 18 -4.91 -16.17 -18.01
N ILE A 19 -4.44 -15.41 -17.03
CA ILE A 19 -4.86 -15.53 -15.62
C ILE A 19 -6.02 -14.56 -15.33
N ALA A 20 -6.01 -13.37 -15.94
CA ALA A 20 -7.03 -12.36 -15.71
C ALA A 20 -8.41 -12.75 -16.28
N GLU A 21 -8.43 -13.53 -17.37
CA GLU A 21 -9.65 -13.90 -18.10
C GLU A 21 -10.14 -15.33 -17.77
N SER A 22 -9.45 -16.07 -16.87
CA SER A 22 -9.87 -17.42 -16.51
C SER A 22 -11.18 -17.41 -15.70
N LYS A 23 -12.21 -18.10 -16.22
CA LYS A 23 -13.53 -18.20 -15.56
C LYS A 23 -13.57 -19.25 -14.45
N ILE A 24 -12.71 -20.26 -14.52
CA ILE A 24 -12.62 -21.34 -13.53
C ILE A 24 -11.30 -21.18 -12.80
N LYS A 25 -11.39 -20.84 -11.51
CA LYS A 25 -10.24 -20.59 -10.66
C LYS A 25 -10.01 -21.77 -9.73
N THR A 26 -8.96 -22.52 -9.98
CA THR A 26 -8.53 -23.63 -9.12
C THR A 26 -7.01 -23.59 -9.00
N ASP A 27 -6.48 -23.75 -7.78
CA ASP A 27 -5.05 -23.59 -7.50
C ASP A 27 -4.16 -24.47 -8.40
N LYS A 28 -4.63 -25.67 -8.74
CA LYS A 28 -3.94 -26.61 -9.63
C LYS A 28 -3.87 -26.10 -11.08
N LEU A 29 -4.97 -25.60 -11.62
CA LEU A 29 -5.03 -25.09 -12.99
C LEU A 29 -4.25 -23.77 -13.11
N ASP A 30 -4.41 -22.88 -12.14
CA ASP A 30 -3.72 -21.59 -12.10
C ASP A 30 -2.19 -21.80 -12.05
N ALA A 31 -1.71 -22.72 -11.21
CA ALA A 31 -0.28 -23.07 -11.15
C ALA A 31 0.24 -23.59 -12.50
N LEU A 32 -0.52 -24.45 -13.18
CA LEU A 32 -0.16 -24.99 -14.49
C LEU A 32 -0.12 -23.88 -15.55
N SER A 33 -1.13 -23.01 -15.60
CA SER A 33 -1.20 -21.90 -16.55
C SER A 33 -0.07 -20.90 -16.33
N ILE A 34 0.28 -20.59 -15.07
CA ILE A 34 1.42 -19.73 -14.73
C ILE A 34 2.73 -20.38 -15.19
N ALA A 35 2.94 -21.67 -14.92
CA ALA A 35 4.14 -22.39 -15.33
C ALA A 35 4.29 -22.44 -16.86
N GLN A 36 3.18 -22.64 -17.58
CA GLN A 36 3.16 -22.60 -19.04
C GLN A 36 3.50 -21.21 -19.56
N CYS A 37 2.88 -20.16 -19.01
CA CYS A 37 3.18 -18.78 -19.39
C CYS A 37 4.65 -18.42 -19.14
N LEU A 38 5.23 -18.89 -18.03
CA LEU A 38 6.64 -18.68 -17.67
C LEU A 38 7.56 -19.34 -18.69
N ARG A 39 7.27 -20.61 -19.03
CA ARG A 39 8.03 -21.37 -20.01
C ARG A 39 8.00 -20.73 -21.40
N THR A 40 6.85 -20.19 -21.80
CA THR A 40 6.67 -19.58 -23.13
C THR A 40 7.03 -18.10 -23.18
N GLY A 41 7.46 -17.49 -22.07
CA GLY A 41 7.81 -16.07 -22.00
C GLY A 41 6.63 -15.10 -22.08
N PHE A 42 5.38 -15.57 -21.98
CA PHE A 42 4.16 -14.76 -22.08
C PHE A 42 3.71 -14.20 -20.72
N ILE A 43 4.66 -13.84 -19.86
CA ILE A 43 4.39 -13.26 -18.54
C ILE A 43 4.65 -11.77 -18.56
N ALA A 44 3.70 -10.99 -18.04
CA ALA A 44 3.92 -9.58 -17.72
C ALA A 44 4.75 -9.47 -16.44
N GLU A 45 6.07 -9.53 -16.58
CA GLU A 45 7.00 -9.33 -15.45
C GLU A 45 6.78 -7.95 -14.82
N ALA A 46 6.62 -7.94 -13.51
CA ALA A 46 6.49 -6.75 -12.69
C ALA A 46 7.83 -6.45 -12.02
N TYR A 47 8.14 -5.16 -11.90
CA TYR A 47 9.33 -4.72 -11.20
C TYR A 47 9.33 -5.19 -9.73
N ALA A 48 10.26 -6.06 -9.39
CA ALA A 48 10.55 -6.47 -8.02
C ALA A 48 11.72 -5.64 -7.49
N PRO A 49 11.50 -4.72 -6.52
CA PRO A 49 12.59 -3.93 -5.96
C PRO A 49 13.56 -4.79 -5.15
N LYS A 50 14.84 -4.46 -5.25
CA LYS A 50 15.91 -5.01 -4.40
C LYS A 50 15.59 -4.82 -2.90
N PRO A 51 16.13 -5.66 -2.01
CA PRO A 51 15.84 -5.61 -0.57
C PRO A 51 16.02 -4.22 0.06
N GLU A 52 17.09 -3.52 -0.29
CA GLU A 52 17.40 -2.19 0.23
C GLU A 52 16.31 -1.17 -0.14
N ILE A 53 15.90 -1.14 -1.40
CA ILE A 53 14.83 -0.27 -1.90
C ILE A 53 13.50 -0.63 -1.23
N ARG A 54 13.25 -1.92 -0.98
CA ARG A 54 12.03 -2.39 -0.30
C ARG A 54 11.95 -1.84 1.13
N LYS A 55 13.05 -1.95 1.91
CA LYS A 55 13.16 -1.40 3.27
C LYS A 55 12.88 0.11 3.29
N ILE A 56 13.48 0.88 2.39
CA ILE A 56 13.26 2.33 2.30
C ILE A 56 11.78 2.62 2.02
N ARG A 57 11.17 1.91 1.08
CA ARG A 57 9.74 2.08 0.75
C ARG A 57 8.84 1.71 1.92
N ASP A 58 9.20 0.71 2.72
CA ASP A 58 8.44 0.30 3.90
C ASP A 58 8.44 1.40 4.97
N ILE A 59 9.61 2.00 5.24
CA ILE A 59 9.75 3.14 6.16
C ILE A 59 8.89 4.32 5.69
N VAL A 60 9.01 4.72 4.42
CA VAL A 60 8.25 5.85 3.87
C VAL A 60 6.74 5.58 3.90
N ARG A 61 6.30 4.35 3.61
CA ARG A 61 4.89 3.96 3.71
C ARG A 61 4.39 4.05 5.15
N HIS A 62 5.19 3.60 6.11
CA HIS A 62 4.85 3.72 7.53
C HIS A 62 4.74 5.18 7.98
N MET A 63 5.70 6.03 7.62
CA MET A 63 5.65 7.47 7.88
C MET A 63 4.39 8.13 7.30
N LEU A 64 4.01 7.76 6.07
CA LEU A 64 2.79 8.27 5.45
C LEU A 64 1.53 7.82 6.20
N SER A 65 1.51 6.58 6.70
CA SER A 65 0.40 6.08 7.54
C SER A 65 0.25 6.92 8.81
N LEU A 66 1.34 7.14 9.54
CA LEU A 66 1.32 7.95 10.76
C LEU A 66 0.86 9.39 10.49
N LYS A 67 1.33 10.02 9.41
CA LYS A 67 0.87 11.37 9.01
C LYS A 67 -0.64 11.40 8.72
N ARG A 68 -1.19 10.35 8.12
CA ARG A 68 -2.64 10.24 7.87
C ARG A 68 -3.42 10.10 9.17
N GLU A 69 -2.91 9.36 10.14
CA GLU A 69 -3.52 9.22 11.47
C GLU A 69 -3.55 10.55 12.22
N VAL A 70 -2.43 11.28 12.24
CA VAL A 70 -2.37 12.63 12.82
C VAL A 70 -3.44 13.54 12.18
N LYS A 71 -3.53 13.56 10.84
CA LYS A 71 -4.55 14.35 10.15
C LYS A 71 -5.97 13.92 10.52
N ARG A 72 -6.22 12.61 10.64
CA ARG A 72 -7.53 12.07 11.04
C ARG A 72 -7.92 12.55 12.44
N ILE A 73 -6.99 12.50 13.40
CA ILE A 73 -7.22 12.94 14.77
C ILE A 73 -7.50 14.44 14.82
N LYS A 74 -6.69 15.25 14.11
CA LYS A 74 -6.92 16.71 14.01
C LYS A 74 -8.31 17.03 13.48
N ASN A 75 -8.71 16.37 12.38
CA ASN A 75 -10.05 16.56 11.80
C ASN A 75 -11.17 16.12 12.76
N LYS A 76 -10.95 15.06 13.56
CA LYS A 76 -11.92 14.62 14.56
C LYS A 76 -12.11 15.68 15.65
N ILE A 77 -11.02 16.29 16.12
CA ILE A 77 -11.08 17.38 17.11
C ILE A 77 -11.83 18.58 16.53
N HIS A 78 -11.53 19.00 15.31
CA HIS A 78 -12.29 20.07 14.64
C HIS A 78 -13.79 19.73 14.54
N SER A 79 -14.14 18.49 14.20
CA SER A 79 -15.53 18.05 14.14
C SER A 79 -16.23 18.11 15.50
N ILE A 80 -15.54 17.74 16.59
CA ILE A 80 -16.07 17.84 17.95
C ILE A 80 -16.30 19.29 18.35
N LEU A 81 -15.33 20.18 18.09
CA LEU A 81 -15.47 21.61 18.39
C LEU A 81 -16.65 22.24 17.64
N LEU A 82 -16.78 21.92 16.34
CA LEU A 82 -17.89 22.39 15.51
C LEU A 82 -19.25 21.92 16.05
N LYS A 83 -19.35 20.65 16.46
CA LYS A 83 -20.59 20.10 17.05
C LYS A 83 -21.00 20.80 18.35
N ASN A 84 -20.04 21.27 19.13
CA ASN A 84 -20.30 22.00 20.38
C ASN A 84 -20.45 23.52 20.16
N GLY A 85 -20.38 24.01 18.91
CA GLY A 85 -20.46 25.44 18.59
C GLY A 85 -19.26 26.26 19.08
N ILE A 86 -18.16 25.61 19.50
CA ILE A 86 -16.99 26.26 20.06
C ILE A 86 -16.16 26.84 18.92
N LYS A 87 -16.16 28.17 18.81
CA LYS A 87 -15.25 28.90 17.93
C LYS A 87 -13.97 29.22 18.70
N HIS A 88 -12.82 28.78 18.16
CA HIS A 88 -11.52 29.16 18.68
C HIS A 88 -10.98 30.39 17.93
N GLY A 89 -10.30 31.29 18.64
CA GLY A 89 -9.65 32.48 18.05
C GLY A 89 -8.24 32.21 17.50
N PHE A 90 -7.74 30.98 17.62
CA PHE A 90 -6.39 30.62 17.17
C PHE A 90 -6.30 30.44 15.66
N THR A 91 -5.20 30.90 15.06
CA THR A 91 -4.88 30.68 13.65
C THR A 91 -4.64 29.19 13.34
N ASP A 92 -4.01 28.45 14.26
CA ASP A 92 -3.89 26.99 14.22
C ASP A 92 -4.11 26.42 15.63
N LEU A 93 -5.13 25.59 15.78
CA LEU A 93 -5.48 24.91 17.03
C LEU A 93 -4.36 23.99 17.53
N PHE A 94 -3.52 23.48 16.63
CA PHE A 94 -2.39 22.61 16.96
C PHE A 94 -1.03 23.31 16.84
N GLY A 95 -1.03 24.64 16.67
CA GLY A 95 0.17 25.46 16.67
C GLY A 95 0.54 25.91 18.09
N LYS A 96 1.65 26.65 18.23
CA LYS A 96 2.19 27.09 19.53
C LYS A 96 1.12 27.69 20.46
N ALA A 97 0.32 28.62 19.94
CA ALA A 97 -0.73 29.30 20.69
C ALA A 97 -1.93 28.41 21.07
N GLY A 98 -2.16 27.29 20.36
CA GLY A 98 -3.23 26.34 20.67
C GLY A 98 -2.79 25.18 21.57
N THR A 99 -1.47 24.98 21.72
CA THR A 99 -0.86 23.97 22.59
C THR A 99 -0.26 24.52 23.87
N GLU A 100 -0.15 25.86 24.00
CA GLU A 100 0.15 26.52 25.27
C GLU A 100 -1.11 26.46 26.16
N PHE A 101 -1.05 25.59 27.15
CA PHE A 101 -1.99 25.47 28.26
C PHE A 101 -1.21 25.58 29.57
#